data_AF-A0A2M7XZF4-F1
#
_entry.id   AF-A0A2M7XZF4-F1
#
_cell.length_a   1.000
_cell.length_b   1.000
_cell.length_c   1.000
_cell.angle_alpha   90.00
_cell.angle_beta   90.00
_cell.angle_gamma   90.00
#
_symmetry.space_group_name_H-M   'P 1'
#
loop_
_entity.id
_entity.type
_entity.pdbx_description
1 polymer ?
#
loop_
_entity_poly.entity_id
_entity_poly.type
_entity_poly.pdbx_seq_one_letter_code
_entity_poly.pdbx_strand_id
1 'polypeptide(L)'
;MAQHISIINSKLNNLKAFQKVNNSFQQKANVGLWCISGSLKFEELRSVEYKINEHDRVFITYRTINNIKEMFELHYDTKTNTILDIFLVS
;
A
#
# COMPACT_ATOMS: atom_id res chain seq x y z
N MET A 1 8.64 1.09 17.83
CA MET A 1 8.04 1.98 16.82
C MET A 1 8.31 1.32 15.48
N ALA A 2 7.28 0.97 14.73
CA ALA A 2 7.48 0.40 13.40
C ALA A 2 8.06 1.46 12.47
N GLN A 3 8.95 1.08 11.57
CA GLN A 3 9.50 1.95 10.55
C GLN A 3 8.68 1.83 9.27
N HIS A 4 8.27 2.97 8.71
CA HIS A 4 7.50 3.04 7.46
C HIS A 4 8.40 3.59 6.36
N ILE A 5 8.79 2.73 5.41
CA ILE A 5 9.69 3.10 4.30
C ILE A 5 8.87 3.19 3.02
N SER A 6 8.71 4.40 2.47
CA SER A 6 7.98 4.61 1.21
C SER A 6 8.63 3.82 0.09
N ILE A 7 7.86 3.01 -0.62
CA ILE A 7 8.34 2.28 -1.80
C ILE A 7 8.43 3.22 -2.98
N ILE A 8 7.45 4.12 -3.15
CA ILE A 8 7.38 5.01 -4.32
C ILE A 8 8.51 6.03 -4.28
N ASN A 9 8.77 6.61 -3.10
CA ASN A 9 9.70 7.72 -2.91
C ASN A 9 11.09 7.30 -2.42
N SER A 10 11.42 6.00 -2.40
CA SER A 10 12.74 5.52 -1.97
C SER A 10 13.46 4.71 -3.04
N LYS A 11 14.73 4.39 -2.75
CA LYS A 11 15.56 3.49 -3.57
C LYS A 11 14.98 2.07 -3.66
N LEU A 12 14.01 1.69 -2.81
CA LEU A 12 13.33 0.40 -2.90
C LEU A 12 12.63 0.23 -4.24
N ASN A 13 12.12 1.30 -4.86
CA ASN A 13 11.48 1.21 -6.18
C ASN A 13 12.45 0.79 -7.30
N ASN A 14 13.77 0.80 -7.07
CA ASN A 14 14.74 0.31 -8.06
C ASN A 14 14.88 -1.21 -8.04
N LEU A 15 14.39 -1.86 -6.99
CA LEU A 15 14.45 -3.31 -6.83
C LEU A 15 13.22 -3.95 -7.50
N LYS A 16 13.46 -4.89 -8.41
CA LYS A 16 12.42 -5.56 -9.21
C LYS A 16 11.27 -6.14 -8.37
N ALA A 17 11.55 -6.63 -7.17
CA ALA A 17 10.52 -7.19 -6.29
C ALA A 17 9.50 -6.12 -5.85
N PHE A 18 9.98 -4.96 -5.40
CA PHE A 18 9.13 -3.87 -4.95
C PHE A 18 8.44 -3.15 -6.11
N GLN A 19 9.06 -3.08 -7.29
CA GLN A 19 8.37 -2.63 -8.51
C GLN A 19 7.15 -3.49 -8.84
N LYS A 20 7.27 -4.82 -8.73
CA LYS A 20 6.14 -5.74 -8.95
C LYS A 20 5.03 -5.50 -7.93
N VAL A 21 5.37 -5.22 -6.67
CA VAL A 21 4.39 -4.89 -5.63
C VAL A 21 3.67 -3.59 -5.97
N ASN A 22 4.43 -2.52 -6.24
CA ASN A 22 3.90 -1.22 -6.64
C ASN A 22 2.97 -1.35 -7.85
N ASN A 23 3.45 -1.92 -8.96
CA ASN A 23 2.66 -2.14 -10.17
C ASN A 23 1.39 -2.96 -9.90
N SER A 24 1.48 -3.98 -9.05
CA SER A 24 0.31 -4.81 -8.69
C SER A 24 -0.75 -4.01 -7.94
N PHE A 25 -0.35 -3.11 -7.02
CA PHE A 25 -1.29 -2.25 -6.32
C PHE A 25 -1.84 -1.15 -7.24
N GLN A 26 -0.99 -0.52 -8.05
CA GLN A 26 -1.41 0.47 -9.06
C GLN A 26 -2.44 -0.11 -10.03
N GLN A 27 -2.24 -1.33 -10.53
CA GLN A 27 -3.22 -2.01 -11.39
C GLN A 27 -4.57 -2.21 -10.68
N LYS A 28 -4.57 -2.61 -9.40
CA LYS A 28 -5.81 -2.76 -8.62
C LYS A 28 -6.51 -1.41 -8.43
N ALA A 29 -5.75 -0.38 -8.09
CA ALA A 29 -6.26 0.99 -7.93
C ALA A 29 -6.89 1.52 -9.22
N ASN A 30 -6.24 1.28 -10.38
CA ASN A 30 -6.74 1.71 -11.69
C ASN A 30 -8.05 1.01 -12.09
N VAL A 31 -8.27 -0.24 -11.68
CA VAL A 31 -9.55 -0.94 -11.88
C VAL A 31 -10.63 -0.42 -10.94
N GLY A 32 -10.22 -0.01 -9.74
CA GLY A 32 -11.07 0.63 -8.74
C GLY A 32 -10.79 0.10 -7.34
N LEU A 33 -11.05 0.96 -6.35
CA LEU A 33 -10.76 0.68 -4.94
C LEU A 33 -11.37 -0.63 -4.42
N TRP A 34 -12.51 -1.07 -4.98
CA TRP A 34 -13.16 -2.33 -4.63
C TRP A 34 -12.25 -3.56 -4.80
N CYS A 35 -11.28 -3.52 -5.71
CA CYS A 35 -10.27 -4.58 -5.90
C CYS A 35 -9.29 -4.73 -4.72
N ILE A 36 -9.19 -3.69 -3.89
CA ILE A 36 -8.39 -3.63 -2.67
C ILE A 36 -9.34 -3.88 -1.48
N SER A 37 -10.35 -3.03 -1.30
CA SER A 37 -11.23 -3.07 -0.13
C SER A 37 -12.12 -4.30 -0.05
N GLY A 38 -12.43 -4.94 -1.19
CA GLY A 38 -13.21 -6.19 -1.24
C GLY A 38 -12.35 -7.46 -1.14
N SER A 39 -11.03 -7.33 -1.05
CA SER A 39 -10.12 -8.48 -0.99
C SER A 39 -9.84 -8.89 0.44
N LEU A 40 -9.99 -10.18 0.76
CA LEU A 40 -9.61 -10.77 2.05
C LEU A 40 -8.11 -10.67 2.39
N LYS A 41 -7.28 -10.24 1.44
CA LYS A 41 -5.84 -10.04 1.64
C LYS A 41 -5.51 -8.67 2.22
N PHE A 42 -6.48 -7.77 2.28
CA PHE A 42 -6.30 -6.41 2.76
C PHE A 42 -7.17 -6.19 3.98
N GLU A 43 -6.60 -5.53 4.96
CA GLU A 43 -7.29 -5.04 6.16
C GLU A 43 -7.30 -3.52 6.10
N GLU A 44 -8.47 -2.90 6.27
CA GLU A 44 -8.56 -1.44 6.28
C GLU A 44 -8.35 -0.89 7.69
N LEU A 45 -7.38 0.02 7.84
CA LEU A 45 -7.22 0.81 9.05
C LEU A 45 -8.10 2.05 8.98
N ARG A 46 -9.08 2.15 9.88
CA ARG A 46 -10.06 3.24 9.88
C ARG A 46 -9.70 4.40 10.80
N SER A 47 -8.76 4.20 11.73
CA SER A 47 -8.33 5.24 12.67
C SER A 47 -7.71 6.42 11.92
N VAL A 48 -8.02 7.64 12.37
CA VAL A 48 -7.55 8.89 11.75
C VAL A 48 -6.04 9.04 11.88
N GLU A 49 -5.45 8.47 12.93
CA GLU A 49 -4.01 8.55 13.21
C GLU A 49 -3.12 7.90 12.13
N TYR A 50 -3.68 6.99 11.34
CA TYR A 50 -2.96 6.35 10.22
C TYR A 50 -3.09 7.13 8.92
N LYS A 51 -3.99 8.11 8.83
CA LYS A 51 -4.34 8.78 7.59
C LYS A 51 -3.40 9.95 7.30
N ILE A 52 -3.01 10.11 6.04
CA ILE A 52 -2.26 11.28 5.57
C ILE A 52 -3.20 12.49 5.41
N ASN A 53 -4.44 12.26 4.97
CA ASN A 53 -5.45 13.29 4.79
C ASN A 53 -6.88 12.73 5.02
N GLU A 54 -7.90 13.60 4.94
CA GLU A 54 -9.29 13.21 5.22
C GLU A 54 -9.90 12.21 4.21
N HIS A 55 -9.38 12.17 2.99
CA HIS A 55 -9.84 11.29 1.90
C HIS A 55 -9.03 10.00 1.80
N ASP A 56 -8.02 9.85 2.66
CA ASP A 56 -7.14 8.69 2.70
C ASP A 56 -7.85 7.47 3.30
N ARG A 57 -7.73 6.35 2.59
CA ARG A 57 -8.10 5.03 3.05
C ARG A 57 -6.84 4.19 3.10
N VAL A 58 -6.54 3.71 4.30
CA VAL A 58 -5.30 3.00 4.61
C VAL A 58 -5.58 1.51 4.66
N PHE A 59 -4.78 0.72 3.95
CA PHE A 59 -4.92 -0.73 3.90
C PHE A 59 -3.61 -1.42 4.23
N ILE A 60 -3.64 -2.42 5.10
CA ILE A 60 -2.52 -3.32 5.36
C ILE A 60 -2.67 -4.59 4.56
N THR A 61 -1.57 -5.10 4.01
CA THR A 61 -1.49 -6.44 3.43
C THR A 61 -0.13 -7.05 3.66
N TYR A 62 -0.03 -8.37 3.52
CA TYR A 62 1.23 -9.10 3.63
C TYR A 62 1.56 -9.78 2.31
N ARG A 63 2.83 -9.69 1.89
CA ARG A 63 3.32 -10.45 0.73
C ARG A 63 4.66 -11.10 1.04
N THR A 64 4.84 -12.30 0.51
CA THR A 64 6.13 -12.98 0.57
C THR A 64 7.02 -12.49 -0.57
N ILE A 65 8.19 -11.94 -0.23
CA ILE A 65 9.24 -11.53 -1.16
C ILE A 65 10.52 -12.24 -0.75
N ASN A 66 11.16 -12.96 -1.68
CA ASN A 66 12.40 -13.70 -1.40
C ASN A 66 12.30 -14.59 -0.14
N ASN A 67 11.18 -15.30 0.03
CA ASN A 67 10.85 -16.15 1.19
C ASN A 67 10.67 -15.42 2.53
N ILE A 68 10.68 -14.08 2.54
CA ILE A 68 10.41 -13.27 3.73
C ILE A 68 9.00 -12.70 3.62
N LYS A 69 8.20 -12.83 4.68
CA LYS A 69 6.86 -12.25 4.75
C LYS A 69 6.99 -10.78 5.16
N GLU A 70 6.72 -9.89 4.22
CA GLU A 70 6.80 -8.44 4.38
C GLU A 70 5.39 -7.85 4.56
N MET A 71 5.29 -6.80 5.37
CA MET A 71 4.05 -6.05 5.57
C MET A 71 4.06 -4.77 4.72
N PHE A 72 2.94 -4.51 4.06
CA PHE A 72 2.74 -3.32 3.23
C PHE A 72 1.55 -2.54 3.73
N GLU A 73 1.72 -1.23 3.84
CA GLU A 73 0.68 -0.27 4.14
C GLU A 73 0.43 0.58 2.88
N LEU A 74 -0.82 0.64 2.44
CA LEU A 74 -1.24 1.29 1.22
C LEU A 74 -2.12 2.48 1.57
N HIS A 75 -1.74 3.66 1.08
CA HIS A 75 -2.53 4.89 1.22
C HIS A 75 -3.21 5.21 -0.10
N TYR A 76 -4.54 5.27 -0.08
CA TYR A 76 -5.36 5.51 -1.26
C TYR A 76 -6.24 6.73 -1.06
N ASP A 77 -6.08 7.73 -1.92
CA ASP A 77 -6.92 8.93 -1.92
C ASP A 77 -8.20 8.67 -2.72
N THR A 78 -9.33 8.70 -2.00
CA THR A 78 -10.67 8.51 -2.58
C THR A 78 -11.16 9.68 -3.41
N LYS A 79 -10.59 10.87 -3.24
CA LYS A 79 -10.97 12.07 -4.01
C LYS A 79 -10.32 12.07 -5.39
N THR A 80 -9.03 11.76 -5.46
CA THR A 80 -8.28 11.69 -6.73
C THR A 80 -8.33 10.30 -7.36
N ASN A 81 -8.80 9.28 -6.63
CA ASN A 81 -8.79 7.87 -7.02
C ASN A 81 -7.38 7.34 -7.32
N THR A 82 -6.37 7.80 -6.58
CA THR A 82 -4.96 7.42 -6.79
C THR A 82 -4.32 6.89 -5.52
N ILE A 83 -3.31 6.03 -5.70
CA ILE A 83 -2.43 5.65 -4.59
C ILE A 83 -1.52 6.84 -4.26
N LEU A 84 -1.53 7.26 -3.00
CA LEU A 84 -0.65 8.31 -2.47
C LEU A 84 0.75 7.75 -2.21
N ASP A 85 0.83 6.64 -1.46
CA ASP A 85 2.06 5.94 -1.18
C ASP A 85 1.81 4.47 -0.83
N ILE A 86 2.88 3.69 -0.85
CA ILE A 86 2.93 2.32 -0.36
C ILE A 86 4.15 2.23 0.56
N PHE A 87 3.95 1.97 1.83
CA PHE A 87 5.03 1.77 2.79
C PHE A 87 5.34 0.29 2.97
N LEU A 88 6.64 -0.04 3.00
CA LEU A 88 7.13 -1.25 3.63
C LEU A 88 7.22 -0.98 5.14
N VAL A 89 6.59 -1.82 5.95
CA VAL A 89 6.56 -1.67 7.40
C VAL A 89 7.44 -2.72 8.06
N SER A 90 8.47 -2.28 8.79
CA SER A 90 9.50 -3.13 9.43
C SER A 90 9.75 -2.79 10.89
#